data_AF-A0A6M3XGS6-F1
#
_entry.id   AF-A0A6M3XGS6-F1
#
_cell.length_a   1.000
_cell.length_b   1.000
_cell.length_c   1.000
_cell.angle_alpha   90.00
_cell.angle_beta   90.00
_cell.angle_gamma   90.00
#
_symmetry.space_group_name_H-M   'P 1'
#
loop_
_entity.id
_entity.type
_entity.pdbx_description
1 polymer ?
#
loop_
_entity_poly.entity_id
_entity_poly.type
_entity_poly.pdbx_seq_one_letter_code
_entity_poly.pdbx_strand_id
1 'polypeptide(L)'
;MQLEPKFTDLMEGLTARRLSNNFAHIRIHYTADPLKRGDWNKKASVFYGGMESPNWRREQEIDYNAYSGQRIWPYLSNLHDMQYDMDKWTVYRVIDQGIRHPTVSLWVGINKKKDRHIFREYYATGRSVAENCRNILNIDRGEKIAGNWIDPATKKRNEINLTSIAQIYAENGIPCEFADNSFVGYDTVGQMLLSTLARKSLDGMQVPYIDSLGASKEQKTMLADKPALTFDLRFTPKCWVQMQGLRWRQSKVDSTQKAQSETAVDVFDDGPDCVRYACQSYLGFRDTSTKNLTILDIMRLHQEQRDRQGIAEKRLRRAYA
;
A
#
# COMPACT_ATOMS: atom_id res chain seq x y z
N MET A 1 20.63 6.03 -35.76
CA MET A 1 20.14 5.22 -34.63
C MET A 1 21.20 4.18 -34.34
N GLN A 2 22.05 4.38 -33.32
CA GLN A 2 23.01 3.36 -32.91
C GLN A 2 22.23 2.24 -32.23
N LEU A 3 22.37 1.01 -32.72
CA LEU A 3 21.77 -0.15 -32.08
C LEU A 3 22.40 -0.30 -30.69
N GLU A 4 21.59 -0.23 -29.65
CA GLU A 4 22.03 -0.52 -28.28
C GLU A 4 22.76 -1.87 -28.26
N PRO A 5 23.92 -1.98 -27.58
CA PRO A 5 24.64 -3.24 -27.48
C PRO A 5 23.73 -4.29 -26.84
N LYS A 6 23.59 -5.44 -27.53
CA LYS A 6 22.82 -6.59 -27.05
C LYS A 6 23.46 -7.13 -25.77
N PHE A 7 22.63 -7.66 -24.88
CA PHE A 7 23.11 -8.44 -23.74
C PHE A 7 23.74 -9.75 -24.23
N THR A 8 24.82 -10.17 -23.57
CA THR A 8 25.45 -11.48 -23.74
C THR A 8 25.18 -12.32 -22.50
N ASP A 9 24.83 -13.58 -22.69
CA ASP A 9 24.62 -14.53 -21.60
C ASP A 9 25.98 -14.90 -20.95
N LEU A 10 26.06 -14.79 -19.63
CA LEU A 10 27.24 -15.22 -18.85
C LEU A 10 27.02 -16.60 -18.24
N MET A 11 25.82 -16.82 -17.72
CA MET A 11 25.31 -18.10 -17.22
C MET A 11 23.78 -18.01 -17.15
N GLU A 12 23.11 -19.10 -16.77
CA GLU A 12 21.65 -19.10 -16.63
C GLU A 12 21.18 -17.97 -15.68
N GLY A 13 20.26 -17.14 -16.18
CA GLY A 13 19.72 -16.01 -15.42
C GLY A 13 20.66 -14.82 -15.23
N LEU A 14 21.89 -14.87 -15.74
CA LEU A 14 22.86 -13.78 -15.64
C LEU A 14 23.27 -13.32 -17.04
N THR A 15 22.93 -12.07 -17.37
CA THR A 15 23.31 -11.47 -18.66
C THR A 15 24.04 -10.16 -18.44
N ALA A 16 24.93 -9.78 -19.36
CA ALA A 16 25.69 -8.55 -19.24
C ALA A 16 25.86 -7.82 -20.57
N ARG A 17 26.04 -6.51 -20.50
CA ARG A 17 26.47 -5.68 -21.62
C ARG A 17 27.41 -4.57 -21.17
N ARG A 18 28.26 -4.10 -22.09
CA ARG A 18 29.08 -2.90 -21.89
C ARG A 18 28.31 -1.67 -22.37
N LEU A 19 28.23 -0.65 -21.55
CA LEU A 19 27.62 0.63 -21.90
C LEU A 19 28.65 1.55 -22.56
N SER A 20 28.18 2.57 -23.29
CA SER A 20 29.04 3.57 -23.96
C SER A 20 29.96 4.35 -23.01
N ASN A 21 29.56 4.46 -21.74
CA ASN A 21 30.34 5.08 -20.68
C ASN A 21 31.33 4.11 -19.99
N ASN A 22 31.60 2.94 -20.57
CA ASN A 22 32.48 1.91 -20.01
C ASN A 22 32.02 1.29 -18.68
N PHE A 23 30.76 1.46 -18.27
CA PHE A 23 30.20 0.63 -17.20
C PHE A 23 29.71 -0.71 -17.74
N ALA A 24 29.80 -1.75 -16.91
CA ALA A 24 29.14 -3.03 -17.16
C ALA A 24 27.72 -2.99 -16.56
N HIS A 25 26.72 -3.29 -17.38
CA HIS A 25 25.36 -3.51 -16.91
C HIS A 25 25.13 -5.02 -16.83
N ILE A 26 24.95 -5.53 -15.62
CA ILE A 26 24.66 -6.94 -15.35
C ILE A 26 23.19 -7.06 -14.92
N ARG A 27 22.42 -7.94 -15.57
CA ARG A 27 21.04 -8.28 -15.20
C ARG A 27 21.06 -9.63 -14.48
N ILE A 28 20.50 -9.67 -13.28
CA ILE A 28 20.44 -10.86 -12.42
C ILE A 28 18.97 -11.28 -12.29
N HIS A 29 18.58 -12.32 -13.02
CA HIS A 29 17.28 -12.96 -12.92
C HIS A 29 17.26 -13.98 -11.78
N TYR A 30 16.09 -14.31 -11.22
CA TYR A 30 16.01 -15.23 -10.07
C TYR A 30 16.54 -16.64 -10.39
N THR A 31 16.56 -17.05 -11.66
CA THR A 31 17.11 -18.35 -12.08
C THR A 31 18.63 -18.45 -11.94
N ALA A 32 19.33 -17.32 -11.74
CA ALA A 32 20.75 -17.31 -11.39
C ALA A 32 21.01 -17.81 -9.96
N ASP A 33 19.99 -17.82 -9.10
CA ASP A 33 20.10 -18.33 -7.73
C ASP A 33 19.89 -19.85 -7.72
N PRO A 34 20.90 -20.67 -7.36
CA PRO A 34 20.78 -22.13 -7.32
C PRO A 34 19.76 -22.62 -6.28
N LEU A 35 19.33 -21.78 -5.33
CA LEU A 35 18.29 -22.11 -4.36
C LEU A 35 16.87 -21.86 -4.90
N LYS A 36 16.73 -21.15 -6.02
CA LYS A 36 15.44 -20.80 -6.65
C LYS A 36 15.14 -21.69 -7.85
N ARG A 37 15.13 -23.00 -7.61
CA ARG A 37 14.96 -24.05 -8.64
C ARG A 37 13.64 -24.81 -8.48
N GLY A 38 13.31 -25.62 -9.49
CA GLY A 38 12.08 -26.44 -9.51
C GLY A 38 10.82 -25.58 -9.42
N ASP A 39 9.89 -25.97 -8.55
CA ASP A 39 8.62 -25.25 -8.33
C ASP A 39 8.73 -24.03 -7.40
N TRP A 40 9.95 -23.52 -7.14
CA TRP A 40 10.14 -22.34 -6.29
C TRP A 40 9.32 -21.15 -6.77
N ASN A 41 9.31 -20.87 -8.08
CA ASN A 41 8.59 -19.73 -8.65
C ASN A 41 7.09 -19.84 -8.41
N LYS A 42 6.49 -21.01 -8.62
CA LYS A 42 5.07 -21.27 -8.33
C LYS A 42 4.76 -20.97 -6.87
N LYS A 43 5.60 -21.47 -5.95
CA LYS A 43 5.41 -21.27 -4.50
C LYS A 43 5.60 -19.80 -4.07
N ALA A 44 6.63 -19.13 -4.59
CA ALA A 44 6.95 -17.76 -4.25
C ALA A 44 5.92 -16.77 -4.84
N SER A 45 5.48 -17.01 -6.07
CA SER A 45 4.61 -16.11 -6.81
C SER A 45 3.27 -15.84 -6.13
N VAL A 46 2.75 -16.78 -5.33
CA VAL A 46 1.53 -16.60 -4.52
C VAL A 46 1.61 -15.33 -3.66
N PHE A 47 2.78 -15.02 -3.10
CA PHE A 47 2.99 -13.82 -2.27
C PHE A 47 3.09 -12.52 -3.07
N TYR A 48 3.22 -12.62 -4.39
CA TYR A 48 3.17 -11.52 -5.35
C TYR A 48 1.81 -11.43 -6.07
N GLY A 49 0.85 -12.33 -5.78
CA GLY A 49 -0.43 -12.40 -6.50
C GLY A 49 -0.40 -13.27 -7.77
N GLY A 50 0.53 -14.21 -7.85
CA GLY A 50 0.71 -15.16 -8.97
C GLY A 50 1.80 -14.74 -9.96
N MET A 51 2.22 -15.66 -10.83
CA MET A 51 3.29 -15.41 -11.81
C MET A 51 2.91 -14.35 -12.87
N GLU A 52 1.61 -14.26 -13.19
CA GLU A 52 1.11 -13.25 -14.14
C GLU A 52 0.92 -11.87 -13.51
N SER A 53 1.08 -11.76 -12.19
CA SER A 53 0.87 -10.50 -11.50
C SER A 53 1.89 -9.45 -11.93
N PRO A 54 1.51 -8.17 -11.97
CA PRO A 54 2.46 -7.09 -12.21
C PRO A 54 3.62 -7.10 -11.19
N ASN A 55 3.35 -7.43 -9.92
CA ASN A 55 4.38 -7.49 -8.89
C ASN A 55 5.42 -8.60 -9.18
N TRP A 56 4.99 -9.80 -9.60
CA TRP A 56 5.92 -10.88 -9.97
C TRP A 56 6.72 -10.50 -11.21
N ARG A 57 6.05 -10.02 -12.26
CA ARG A 57 6.70 -9.65 -13.52
C ARG A 57 7.72 -8.52 -13.32
N ARG A 58 7.41 -7.51 -12.51
CA ARG A 58 8.37 -6.45 -12.16
C ARG A 58 9.57 -7.02 -11.40
N GLU A 59 9.33 -7.70 -10.29
CA GLU A 59 10.38 -8.05 -9.32
C GLU A 59 11.22 -9.25 -9.73
N GLN A 60 10.62 -10.26 -10.36
CA GLN A 60 11.27 -11.52 -10.69
C GLN A 60 11.62 -11.61 -12.18
N GLU A 61 10.70 -11.24 -13.07
CA GLU A 61 10.93 -11.29 -14.53
C GLU A 61 11.65 -10.04 -15.06
N ILE A 62 11.80 -8.99 -14.24
CA ILE A 62 12.46 -7.71 -14.58
C ILE A 62 11.75 -7.05 -15.78
N ASP A 63 10.41 -7.14 -15.79
CA ASP A 63 9.55 -6.46 -16.74
C ASP A 63 9.25 -5.04 -16.25
N TYR A 64 9.98 -4.07 -16.78
CA TYR A 64 9.80 -2.64 -16.48
C TYR A 64 8.45 -2.07 -16.93
N ASN A 65 7.65 -2.83 -17.67
CA ASN A 65 6.32 -2.44 -18.13
C ASN A 65 5.21 -3.23 -17.45
N ALA A 66 5.53 -4.04 -16.43
CA ALA A 66 4.60 -4.97 -15.80
C ALA A 66 3.28 -4.31 -15.35
N TYR A 67 3.36 -3.07 -14.88
CA TYR A 67 2.22 -2.30 -14.39
C TYR A 67 1.47 -1.48 -15.44
N SER A 68 2.04 -1.25 -16.63
CA SER A 68 1.52 -0.29 -17.61
C SER A 68 0.02 -0.49 -17.90
N GLY A 69 -0.81 0.50 -17.53
CA GLY A 69 -2.27 0.51 -17.74
C GLY A 69 -3.08 -0.48 -16.87
N GLN A 70 -2.41 -1.30 -16.06
CA GLN A 70 -3.05 -2.32 -15.23
C GLN A 70 -3.79 -1.67 -14.06
N ARG A 71 -4.84 -2.34 -13.58
CA ARG A 71 -5.45 -1.98 -12.29
C ARG A 71 -4.43 -2.20 -11.19
N ILE A 72 -4.40 -1.30 -10.21
CA ILE A 72 -3.47 -1.41 -9.08
C ILE A 72 -3.82 -2.63 -8.22
N TRP A 73 -5.11 -2.84 -7.94
CA TRP A 73 -5.59 -3.98 -7.14
C TRP A 73 -6.67 -4.77 -7.90
N PRO A 74 -6.28 -5.62 -8.87
CA PRO A 74 -7.23 -6.29 -9.77
C PRO A 74 -8.20 -7.25 -9.06
N TYR A 75 -7.85 -7.71 -7.86
CA TYR A 75 -8.65 -8.67 -7.08
C TYR A 75 -9.68 -8.01 -6.15
N LEU A 76 -9.78 -6.68 -6.08
CA LEU A 76 -10.75 -5.98 -5.22
C LEU A 76 -12.20 -6.43 -5.43
N SER A 77 -12.58 -6.83 -6.64
CA SER A 77 -13.93 -7.33 -6.93
C SER A 77 -14.30 -8.63 -6.22
N ASN A 78 -13.32 -9.36 -5.66
CA ASN A 78 -13.53 -10.58 -4.87
C ASN A 78 -13.75 -10.29 -3.38
N LEU A 79 -13.66 -9.03 -2.96
CA LEU A 79 -13.98 -8.63 -1.61
C LEU A 79 -15.45 -8.26 -1.51
N HIS A 80 -15.99 -8.49 -0.32
CA HIS A 80 -17.39 -8.27 0.00
C HIS A 80 -17.47 -7.34 1.21
N ASP A 81 -18.63 -6.70 1.36
CA ASP A 81 -18.99 -5.93 2.54
C ASP A 81 -18.71 -6.74 3.81
N MET A 82 -18.00 -6.12 4.76
CA MET A 82 -17.65 -6.73 6.04
C MET A 82 -18.09 -5.76 7.12
N GLN A 83 -18.72 -6.29 8.16
CA GLN A 83 -19.20 -5.48 9.27
C GLN A 83 -18.53 -6.01 10.53
N TYR A 84 -17.88 -5.11 11.24
CA TYR A 84 -17.25 -5.43 12.52
C TYR A 84 -17.88 -4.61 13.64
N ASP A 85 -17.96 -5.23 14.80
CA ASP A 85 -18.11 -4.50 16.06
C ASP A 85 -16.81 -3.75 16.37
N MET A 86 -16.92 -2.42 16.44
CA MET A 86 -15.80 -1.50 16.57
C MET A 86 -15.45 -1.17 18.02
N ASP A 87 -16.21 -1.66 19.01
CA ASP A 87 -16.07 -1.28 20.43
C ASP A 87 -14.66 -1.52 21.00
N LYS A 88 -13.93 -2.49 20.45
CA LYS A 88 -12.57 -2.87 20.87
C LYS A 88 -11.47 -2.37 19.95
N TRP A 89 -11.82 -1.64 18.90
CA TRP A 89 -10.89 -1.15 17.89
C TRP A 89 -10.50 0.29 18.24
N THR A 90 -9.24 0.65 17.98
CA THR A 90 -8.81 2.04 18.10
C THR A 90 -9.15 2.76 16.80
N VAL A 91 -9.96 3.81 16.88
CA VAL A 91 -10.42 4.56 15.69
C VAL A 91 -9.51 5.73 15.40
N TYR A 92 -9.11 5.85 14.14
CA TYR A 92 -8.35 6.96 13.58
C TYR A 92 -9.13 7.60 12.42
N ARG A 93 -8.76 8.84 12.08
CA ARG A 93 -9.17 9.47 10.82
C ARG A 93 -7.99 9.67 9.90
N VAL A 94 -8.22 9.48 8.61
CA VAL A 94 -7.23 9.70 7.57
C VAL A 94 -7.86 10.59 6.51
N ILE A 95 -7.20 11.70 6.21
CA ILE A 95 -7.74 12.82 5.45
C ILE A 95 -6.86 13.07 4.24
N ASP A 96 -7.50 13.20 3.08
CA ASP A 96 -6.90 13.75 1.88
C ASP A 96 -7.65 15.02 1.48
N GLN A 97 -6.90 16.10 1.31
CA GLN A 97 -7.46 17.46 1.29
C GLN A 97 -7.42 18.05 -0.12
N GLY A 98 -8.59 18.09 -0.76
CA GLY A 98 -8.82 18.78 -2.03
C GLY A 98 -9.80 19.95 -1.94
N ILE A 99 -9.59 20.98 -2.78
CA ILE A 99 -10.58 22.05 -3.02
C ILE A 99 -11.26 21.84 -4.38
N ARG A 100 -10.46 21.77 -5.45
CA ARG A 100 -10.92 21.42 -6.81
C ARG A 100 -11.20 19.93 -6.92
N HIS A 101 -10.29 19.13 -6.37
CA HIS A 101 -10.47 17.72 -6.06
C HIS A 101 -11.29 17.59 -4.76
N PRO A 102 -11.94 16.45 -4.50
CA PRO A 102 -12.68 16.25 -3.26
C PRO A 102 -11.75 16.29 -2.04
N THR A 103 -12.28 16.73 -0.91
CA THR A 103 -11.75 16.33 0.39
C THR A 103 -12.37 14.99 0.76
N VAL A 104 -11.53 14.03 1.12
CA VAL A 104 -11.92 12.72 1.62
C VAL A 104 -11.45 12.58 3.06
N SER A 105 -12.31 12.05 3.93
CA SER A 105 -11.90 11.62 5.28
C SER A 105 -12.47 10.24 5.55
N LEU A 106 -11.61 9.29 5.89
CA LEU A 106 -11.96 7.92 6.22
C LEU A 106 -11.79 7.68 7.72
N TRP A 107 -12.77 7.00 8.32
CA TRP A 107 -12.64 6.47 9.68
C TRP A 107 -12.13 5.04 9.58
N VAL A 108 -11.02 4.80 10.25
CA VAL A 108 -10.29 3.54 10.20
C VAL A 108 -10.13 3.01 11.60
N GLY A 109 -10.81 1.91 11.90
CA GLY A 109 -10.55 1.19 13.13
C GLY A 109 -9.37 0.26 12.96
N ILE A 110 -8.57 0.12 14.02
CA ILE A 110 -7.43 -0.78 14.07
C ILE A 110 -7.51 -1.69 15.30
N ASN A 111 -7.43 -3.00 15.08
CA ASN A 111 -7.46 -3.99 16.16
C ASN A 111 -6.05 -4.35 16.66
N LYS A 112 -5.96 -5.24 17.66
CA LYS A 112 -4.68 -5.69 18.23
C LYS A 112 -3.79 -6.45 17.24
N LYS A 113 -4.36 -7.10 16.23
CA LYS A 113 -3.64 -7.76 15.12
C LYS A 113 -3.21 -6.79 14.02
N LYS A 114 -3.46 -5.49 14.21
CA LYS A 114 -3.24 -4.42 13.23
C LYS A 114 -4.08 -4.57 11.98
N ASP A 115 -5.16 -5.35 12.02
CA ASP A 115 -6.14 -5.32 10.94
C ASP A 115 -6.79 -3.96 10.91
N ARG A 116 -7.15 -3.53 9.70
CA ARG A 116 -7.73 -2.22 9.42
C ARG A 116 -9.12 -2.43 8.86
N HIS A 117 -10.08 -1.73 9.44
CA HIS A 117 -11.45 -1.71 8.98
C HIS A 117 -11.86 -0.28 8.69
N ILE A 118 -12.18 0.00 7.42
CA ILE A 118 -12.64 1.32 6.99
C ILE A 118 -14.16 1.28 6.99
N PHE A 119 -14.77 2.07 7.87
CA PHE A 119 -16.19 1.89 8.20
C PHE A 119 -17.04 3.16 8.06
N ARG A 120 -16.42 4.27 7.66
CA ARG A 120 -17.10 5.54 7.44
C ARG A 120 -16.32 6.41 6.48
N GLU A 121 -17.04 7.21 5.69
CA GLU A 121 -16.49 8.12 4.71
C GLU A 121 -17.16 9.48 4.78
N TYR A 122 -16.35 10.53 4.67
CA TYR A 122 -16.75 11.87 4.26
C TYR A 122 -16.12 12.15 2.91
N TYR A 123 -16.91 12.70 1.98
CA TYR A 123 -16.47 13.01 0.63
C TYR A 123 -17.20 14.28 0.16
N ALA A 124 -16.46 15.36 -0.14
CA ALA A 124 -17.06 16.60 -0.64
C ALA A 124 -16.08 17.42 -1.50
N THR A 125 -16.59 18.07 -2.55
CA THR A 125 -15.83 18.99 -3.41
C THR A 125 -16.24 20.45 -3.16
N GLY A 126 -15.37 21.40 -3.51
CA GLY A 126 -15.72 22.83 -3.52
C GLY A 126 -16.04 23.43 -2.14
N ARG A 127 -15.49 22.85 -1.07
CA ARG A 127 -15.67 23.31 0.31
C ARG A 127 -14.39 23.95 0.84
N SER A 128 -14.57 24.94 1.70
CA SER A 128 -13.47 25.46 2.52
C SER A 128 -13.02 24.44 3.56
N VAL A 129 -11.78 24.58 4.04
CA VAL A 129 -11.25 23.72 5.11
C VAL A 129 -12.11 23.76 6.38
N ALA A 130 -12.61 24.95 6.75
CA ALA A 130 -13.48 25.11 7.93
C ALA A 130 -14.83 24.38 7.78
N GLU A 131 -15.44 24.43 6.59
CA GLU A 131 -16.66 23.66 6.29
C GLU A 131 -16.39 22.15 6.34
N ASN A 132 -15.28 21.69 5.75
CA ASN A 132 -14.88 20.29 5.83
C ASN A 132 -14.71 19.84 7.28
N CYS A 133 -13.98 20.59 8.10
CA CYS A 133 -13.77 20.26 9.51
C CYS A 133 -15.10 20.15 10.27
N ARG A 134 -16.00 21.11 10.09
CA ARG A 134 -17.32 21.09 10.73
C ARG A 134 -18.13 19.85 10.31
N ASN A 135 -18.14 19.52 9.02
CA ASN A 135 -18.87 18.35 8.51
C ASN A 135 -18.27 17.05 9.03
N ILE A 136 -16.94 16.92 9.03
CA ILE A 136 -16.24 15.75 9.56
C ILE A 136 -16.56 15.57 11.05
N LEU A 137 -16.49 16.64 11.86
CA LEU A 137 -16.83 16.60 13.29
C LEU A 137 -18.31 16.23 13.53
N ASN A 138 -19.23 16.70 12.68
CA ASN A 138 -20.64 16.30 12.77
C ASN A 138 -20.84 14.80 12.49
N ILE A 139 -20.03 14.23 11.59
CA ILE A 139 -20.07 12.80 11.24
C ILE A 139 -19.45 11.92 12.33
N ASP A 140 -18.52 12.43 13.15
CA ASP A 140 -17.92 11.67 14.25
C ASP A 140 -18.98 11.11 15.21
N ARG A 141 -20.08 11.85 15.46
CA ARG A 141 -21.14 11.48 16.42
C ARG A 141 -20.61 11.17 17.84
N GLY A 142 -19.55 11.87 18.25
CA GLY A 142 -18.92 11.67 19.56
C GLY A 142 -17.95 10.49 19.65
N GLU A 143 -17.63 9.84 18.52
CA GLU A 143 -16.59 8.81 18.43
C GLU A 143 -15.26 9.30 19.01
N LYS A 144 -14.60 8.46 19.81
CA LYS A 144 -13.29 8.79 20.37
C LYS A 144 -12.22 8.53 19.31
N ILE A 145 -11.80 9.59 18.62
CA ILE A 145 -10.73 9.53 17.61
C ILE A 145 -9.36 9.59 18.29
N ALA A 146 -8.56 8.54 18.12
CA ALA A 146 -7.23 8.42 18.70
C ALA A 146 -6.17 9.28 17.98
N GLY A 147 -6.41 9.66 16.73
CA GLY A 147 -5.54 10.55 15.97
C GLY A 147 -6.08 10.81 14.56
N ASN A 148 -5.63 11.93 13.98
CA ASN A 148 -5.99 12.34 12.62
C ASN A 148 -4.70 12.40 11.79
N TRP A 149 -4.72 11.80 10.61
CA TRP A 149 -3.60 11.80 9.68
C TRP A 149 -4.00 12.50 8.39
N ILE A 150 -3.13 13.33 7.84
CA ILE A 150 -3.40 14.12 6.64
C ILE A 150 -2.21 14.06 5.68
N ASP A 151 -2.46 14.25 4.38
CA ASP A 151 -1.40 14.32 3.36
C ASP A 151 -0.28 15.31 3.79
N PRO A 152 1.01 14.90 3.80
CA PRO A 152 2.14 15.79 4.09
C PRO A 152 2.23 17.03 3.21
N ALA A 153 1.63 17.05 2.01
CA ALA A 153 1.60 18.25 1.17
C ALA A 153 0.89 19.44 1.85
N THR A 154 -0.04 19.17 2.78
CA THR A 154 -0.75 20.18 3.59
C THR A 154 0.14 20.96 4.55
N LYS A 155 1.40 20.54 4.73
CA LYS A 155 2.43 21.26 5.49
C LYS A 155 2.89 22.54 4.81
N LYS A 156 2.74 22.65 3.49
CA LYS A 156 3.13 23.84 2.73
C LYS A 156 2.35 25.05 3.24
N ARG A 157 3.06 26.13 3.57
CA ARG A 157 2.47 27.39 4.03
C ARG A 157 2.03 28.21 2.83
N ASN A 158 0.90 28.89 2.96
CA ASN A 158 0.51 29.90 2.00
C ASN A 158 1.41 31.14 2.19
N GLU A 159 1.94 31.69 1.10
CA GLU A 159 2.89 32.80 1.12
C GLU A 159 2.32 34.09 1.71
N ILE A 160 0.99 34.28 1.62
CA ILE A 160 0.31 35.50 2.03
C ILE A 160 0.09 35.54 3.55
N ASN A 161 -0.43 34.44 4.12
CA ASN A 161 -0.81 34.39 5.55
C ASN A 161 0.14 33.55 6.41
N LEU A 162 1.12 32.88 5.79
CA LEU A 162 2.09 31.98 6.44
C LEU A 162 1.47 30.79 7.20
N THR A 163 0.17 30.53 6.99
CA THR A 163 -0.56 29.43 7.60
C THR A 163 -0.51 28.19 6.70
N SER A 164 -0.30 27.02 7.30
CA SER A 164 -0.42 25.74 6.58
C SER A 164 -1.84 25.21 6.63
N ILE A 165 -2.25 24.38 5.67
CA ILE A 165 -3.59 23.79 5.68
C ILE A 165 -3.80 22.93 6.94
N ALA A 166 -2.79 22.16 7.36
CA ALA A 166 -2.84 21.38 8.59
C ALA A 166 -3.06 22.25 9.85
N GLN A 167 -2.51 23.46 9.88
CA GLN A 167 -2.77 24.41 10.96
C GLN A 167 -4.23 24.89 10.95
N ILE A 168 -4.80 25.17 9.79
CA ILE A 168 -6.22 25.56 9.67
C ILE A 168 -7.13 24.41 10.17
N TYR A 169 -6.80 23.15 9.83
CA TYR A 169 -7.49 21.97 10.38
C TYR A 169 -7.43 21.94 11.92
N ALA A 170 -6.26 22.19 12.52
CA ALA A 170 -6.09 22.23 13.97
C ALA A 170 -6.91 23.37 14.62
N GLU A 171 -6.90 24.56 14.04
CA GLU A 171 -7.69 25.73 14.47
C GLU A 171 -9.20 25.47 14.38
N ASN A 172 -9.62 24.55 13.51
CA ASN A 172 -11.01 24.12 13.34
C ASN A 172 -11.34 22.80 14.06
N GLY A 173 -10.54 22.41 15.06
CA GLY A 173 -10.84 21.29 15.97
C GLY A 173 -10.39 19.90 15.49
N ILE A 174 -9.61 19.81 14.42
CA ILE A 174 -9.06 18.55 13.91
C ILE A 174 -7.52 18.68 13.81
N PRO A 175 -6.78 18.54 14.93
CA PRO A 175 -5.32 18.53 14.86
C PRO A 175 -4.83 17.27 14.12
N CYS A 176 -4.00 17.45 13.10
CA CYS A 176 -3.52 16.37 12.24
C CYS A 176 -2.01 16.12 12.35
N GLU A 177 -1.64 14.85 12.22
CA GLU A 177 -0.28 14.38 11.95
C GLU A 177 -0.11 14.12 10.45
N PHE A 178 1.13 14.13 9.95
CA PHE A 178 1.38 13.92 8.53
C PHE A 178 1.53 12.43 8.20
N ALA A 179 0.75 11.97 7.22
CA ALA A 179 0.82 10.61 6.70
C ALA A 179 2.16 10.33 6.01
N ASP A 180 2.54 9.06 5.98
CA ASP A 180 3.59 8.59 5.08
C ASP A 180 3.00 8.43 3.68
N ASN A 181 3.52 9.21 2.73
CA ASN A 181 3.05 9.23 1.35
C ASN A 181 3.98 8.48 0.37
N SER A 182 4.88 7.61 0.84
CA SER A 182 5.72 6.82 -0.07
C SER A 182 4.93 5.87 -1.00
N PHE A 183 5.51 5.51 -2.14
CA PHE A 183 4.90 4.60 -3.12
C PHE A 183 4.73 3.16 -2.61
N VAL A 184 5.50 2.75 -1.58
CA VAL A 184 5.38 1.42 -0.94
C VAL A 184 3.98 1.17 -0.36
N GLY A 185 3.20 2.24 -0.16
CA GLY A 185 1.83 2.15 0.29
C GLY A 185 0.91 1.33 -0.63
N TYR A 186 1.11 1.37 -1.95
CA TYR A 186 0.27 0.57 -2.88
C TYR A 186 0.47 -0.93 -2.70
N ASP A 187 1.72 -1.37 -2.55
CA ASP A 187 2.08 -2.76 -2.25
C ASP A 187 1.56 -3.17 -0.87
N THR A 188 1.64 -2.27 0.12
CA THR A 188 1.13 -2.52 1.47
C THR A 188 -0.37 -2.77 1.45
N VAL A 189 -1.14 -1.89 0.79
CA VAL A 189 -2.59 -2.08 0.62
C VAL A 189 -2.86 -3.42 -0.07
N GLY A 190 -2.14 -3.73 -1.15
CA GLY A 190 -2.31 -4.98 -1.88
C GLY A 190 -2.09 -6.22 -1.01
N GLN A 191 -1.02 -6.24 -0.22
CA GLN A 191 -0.73 -7.34 0.71
C GLN A 191 -1.82 -7.51 1.77
N MET A 192 -2.36 -6.40 2.30
CA MET A 192 -3.43 -6.47 3.30
C MET A 192 -4.75 -6.99 2.72
N LEU A 193 -5.07 -6.62 1.47
CA LEU A 193 -6.22 -7.15 0.76
C LEU A 193 -6.06 -8.64 0.45
N LEU A 194 -4.85 -9.09 0.05
CA LEU A 194 -4.54 -10.51 -0.13
C LEU A 194 -4.69 -11.30 1.19
N SER A 195 -4.28 -10.73 2.32
CA SER A 195 -4.51 -11.34 3.63
C SER A 195 -6.00 -11.55 3.91
N THR A 196 -6.83 -10.53 3.64
CA THR A 196 -8.29 -10.64 3.77
C THR A 196 -8.86 -11.78 2.91
N LEU A 197 -8.44 -11.86 1.64
CA LEU A 197 -8.89 -12.91 0.74
C LEU A 197 -8.44 -14.31 1.20
N ALA A 198 -7.21 -14.43 1.71
CA ALA A 198 -6.70 -15.70 2.23
C ALA A 198 -7.46 -16.17 3.47
N ARG A 199 -7.78 -15.26 4.40
CA ARG A 199 -8.61 -15.56 5.58
C ARG A 199 -9.98 -16.10 5.17
N LYS A 200 -10.67 -15.40 4.26
CA LYS A 200 -11.96 -15.86 3.72
C LYS A 200 -11.87 -17.25 3.09
N SER A 201 -10.80 -17.51 2.33
CA SER A 201 -10.59 -18.82 1.72
C SER A 201 -10.36 -19.93 2.76
N LEU A 202 -9.65 -19.63 3.85
CA LEU A 202 -9.46 -20.57 4.97
C LEU A 202 -10.74 -20.82 5.77
N ASP A 203 -11.63 -19.82 5.82
CA ASP A 203 -12.98 -19.93 6.42
C ASP A 203 -13.96 -20.71 5.51
N GLY A 204 -13.48 -21.29 4.41
CA GLY A 204 -14.26 -22.11 3.49
C GLY A 204 -15.05 -21.32 2.45
N MET A 205 -14.87 -20.00 2.37
CA MET A 205 -15.47 -19.21 1.29
C MET A 205 -14.75 -19.47 -0.02
N GLN A 206 -15.50 -19.58 -1.13
CA GLN A 206 -14.91 -19.61 -2.46
C GLN A 206 -14.35 -18.23 -2.79
N VAL A 207 -13.05 -18.16 -3.07
CA VAL A 207 -12.37 -16.91 -3.39
C VAL A 207 -11.62 -17.11 -4.71
N PRO A 208 -12.28 -16.84 -5.86
CA PRO A 208 -11.77 -17.22 -7.18
C PRO A 208 -10.33 -16.77 -7.44
N TYR A 209 -9.99 -15.56 -6.98
CA TYR A 209 -8.63 -15.06 -7.10
C TYR A 209 -7.61 -15.94 -6.35
N ILE A 210 -7.82 -16.24 -5.06
CA ILE A 210 -6.90 -17.09 -4.27
C ILE A 210 -6.84 -18.52 -4.83
N ASP A 211 -7.97 -19.05 -5.27
CA ASP A 211 -8.05 -20.39 -5.85
C ASP A 211 -7.28 -20.46 -7.18
N SER A 212 -7.36 -19.40 -8.00
CA SER A 212 -6.59 -19.29 -9.25
C SER A 212 -5.07 -19.23 -9.03
N LEU A 213 -4.61 -18.84 -7.85
CA LEU A 213 -3.18 -18.85 -7.52
C LEU A 213 -2.65 -20.27 -7.26
N GLY A 214 -3.53 -21.26 -7.08
CA GLY A 214 -3.15 -22.62 -6.68
C GLY A 214 -2.48 -22.65 -5.30
N ALA A 215 -2.81 -21.70 -4.42
CA ALA A 215 -2.16 -21.57 -3.12
C ALA A 215 -2.49 -22.76 -2.20
N SER A 216 -1.45 -23.38 -1.63
CA SER A 216 -1.60 -24.43 -0.61
C SER A 216 -2.21 -23.88 0.68
N LYS A 217 -2.69 -24.78 1.56
CA LYS A 217 -3.23 -24.38 2.87
C LYS A 217 -2.20 -23.62 3.71
N GLU A 218 -0.94 -24.04 3.67
CA GLU A 218 0.18 -23.39 4.36
C GLU A 218 0.41 -21.99 3.80
N GLN A 219 0.42 -21.82 2.47
CA GLN A 219 0.58 -20.50 1.84
C GLN A 219 -0.59 -19.57 2.17
N LYS A 220 -1.84 -20.07 2.15
CA LYS A 220 -3.02 -19.31 2.58
C LYS A 220 -2.88 -18.88 4.05
N THR A 221 -2.38 -19.76 4.92
CA THR A 221 -2.13 -19.45 6.34
C THR A 221 -1.08 -18.36 6.49
N MET A 222 0.03 -18.43 5.74
CA MET A 222 1.06 -17.38 5.74
C MET A 222 0.56 -16.03 5.24
N LEU A 223 -0.31 -16.02 4.22
CA LEU A 223 -0.96 -14.79 3.76
C LEU A 223 -1.91 -14.24 4.82
N ALA A 224 -2.73 -15.10 5.42
CA ALA A 224 -3.74 -14.74 6.41
C ALA A 224 -3.16 -14.21 7.74
N ASP A 225 -1.93 -14.60 8.10
CA ASP A 225 -1.25 -14.13 9.32
C ASP A 225 -0.86 -12.65 9.24
N LYS A 226 -0.75 -12.09 8.03
CA LYS A 226 -0.48 -10.65 7.84
C LYS A 226 -1.69 -9.81 8.22
N PRO A 227 -1.51 -8.51 8.54
CA PRO A 227 -2.63 -7.58 8.73
C PRO A 227 -3.61 -7.59 7.56
N ALA A 228 -4.91 -7.58 7.85
CA ALA A 228 -5.98 -7.55 6.85
C ALA A 228 -6.56 -6.15 6.67
N LEU A 229 -7.04 -5.84 5.45
CA LEU A 229 -7.79 -4.61 5.14
C LEU A 229 -9.21 -4.96 4.70
N THR A 230 -10.19 -4.31 5.31
CA THR A 230 -11.63 -4.58 5.11
C THR A 230 -12.42 -3.26 5.07
N PHE A 231 -13.63 -3.31 4.49
CA PHE A 231 -14.48 -2.14 4.28
C PHE A 231 -15.93 -2.44 4.68
N ASP A 232 -16.60 -1.45 5.26
CA ASP A 232 -18.07 -1.38 5.35
C ASP A 232 -18.59 -0.57 4.15
N LEU A 233 -18.99 -1.28 3.10
CA LEU A 233 -19.33 -0.69 1.81
C LEU A 233 -20.62 0.12 1.84
N ARG A 234 -21.43 -0.02 2.90
CA ARG A 234 -22.62 0.82 3.11
C ARG A 234 -22.23 2.27 3.38
N PHE A 235 -21.07 2.48 3.98
CA PHE A 235 -20.60 3.79 4.43
C PHE A 235 -19.31 4.25 3.77
N THR A 236 -18.72 3.47 2.86
CA THR A 236 -17.53 3.85 2.08
C THR A 236 -17.68 3.65 0.57
N PRO A 237 -18.84 3.97 -0.05
CA PRO A 237 -19.09 3.60 -1.44
C PRO A 237 -18.20 4.36 -2.44
N LYS A 238 -17.80 5.61 -2.15
CA LYS A 238 -17.03 6.41 -3.12
C LYS A 238 -15.58 5.96 -3.18
N CYS A 239 -14.92 5.88 -2.02
CA CYS A 239 -13.58 5.33 -1.87
C CYS A 239 -13.47 3.94 -2.51
N TRP A 240 -14.45 3.06 -2.28
CA TRP A 240 -14.45 1.72 -2.86
C TRP A 240 -14.46 1.73 -4.39
N VAL A 241 -15.34 2.52 -5.00
CA VAL A 241 -15.41 2.65 -6.47
C VAL A 241 -14.12 3.22 -7.03
N GLN A 242 -13.53 4.23 -6.38
CA GLN A 242 -12.24 4.80 -6.75
C GLN A 242 -11.12 3.74 -6.73
N MET A 243 -11.03 2.96 -5.65
CA MET A 243 -10.04 1.88 -5.54
C MET A 243 -10.17 0.83 -6.65
N GLN A 244 -11.40 0.45 -7.02
CA GLN A 244 -11.65 -0.50 -8.11
C GLN A 244 -11.25 0.06 -9.49
N GLY A 245 -11.36 1.38 -9.65
CA GLY A 245 -11.04 2.10 -10.89
C GLY A 245 -9.57 2.45 -11.06
N LEU A 246 -8.81 2.51 -9.95
CA LEU A 246 -7.43 3.02 -9.96
C LEU A 246 -6.49 2.13 -10.80
N ARG A 247 -5.70 2.80 -11.63
CA ARG A 247 -4.77 2.17 -12.58
C ARG A 247 -3.42 2.84 -12.54
N TRP A 248 -2.42 2.07 -12.94
CA TRP A 248 -1.11 2.60 -13.29
C TRP A 248 -1.20 3.35 -14.63
N ARG A 249 -0.45 4.44 -14.74
CA ARG A 249 -0.32 5.19 -15.98
C ARG A 249 0.26 4.27 -17.06
N GLN A 250 -0.30 4.35 -18.25
CA GLN A 250 0.23 3.62 -19.40
C GLN A 250 1.60 4.19 -19.78
N SER A 251 2.63 3.35 -19.75
CA SER A 251 3.97 3.71 -20.20
C SER A 251 3.89 4.11 -21.67
N LYS A 252 4.35 5.32 -22.01
CA LYS A 252 4.58 5.66 -23.42
C LYS A 252 5.83 4.90 -23.83
N VAL A 253 5.67 3.95 -24.74
CA VAL A 253 6.72 3.06 -25.25
C VAL A 253 7.71 3.87 -26.08
N ASP A 254 8.51 4.70 -25.43
CA ASP A 254 9.79 5.11 -26.00
C ASP A 254 10.87 4.26 -25.33
N SER A 255 11.20 3.14 -25.97
CA SER A 255 12.22 2.20 -25.52
C SER A 255 13.62 2.82 -25.43
N THR A 256 13.80 4.06 -25.90
CA THR A 256 15.07 4.79 -25.85
C THR A 256 15.16 5.78 -24.69
N GLN A 257 14.07 6.02 -23.96
CA GLN A 257 14.03 6.97 -22.85
C GLN A 257 14.09 6.28 -21.48
N LYS A 258 14.55 7.05 -20.48
CA LYS A 258 14.62 6.66 -19.06
C LYS A 258 13.32 5.94 -18.67
N ALA A 259 13.44 4.82 -17.94
CA ALA A 259 12.30 4.11 -17.39
C ALA A 259 11.34 5.13 -16.75
N GLN A 260 10.11 5.20 -17.28
CA GLN A 260 9.12 6.12 -16.74
C GLN A 260 8.80 5.69 -15.31
N SER A 261 8.71 6.65 -14.39
CA SER A 261 8.33 6.34 -13.02
C SER A 261 6.94 5.72 -13.02
N GLU A 262 6.82 4.54 -12.40
CA GLU A 262 5.54 3.89 -12.12
C GLU A 262 4.69 4.83 -11.28
N THR A 263 3.69 5.44 -11.91
CA THR A 263 2.81 6.42 -11.29
C THR A 263 1.37 6.01 -11.53
N ALA A 264 0.53 6.14 -10.50
CA ALA A 264 -0.89 5.96 -10.67
C ALA A 264 -1.45 7.04 -11.61
N VAL A 265 -2.58 6.75 -12.24
CA VAL A 265 -3.39 7.76 -12.92
C VAL A 265 -4.00 8.65 -11.84
N ASP A 266 -3.58 9.92 -11.82
CA ASP A 266 -4.01 10.98 -10.90
C ASP A 266 -5.40 11.50 -11.30
N VAL A 267 -6.38 10.59 -11.24
CA VAL A 267 -7.78 10.83 -11.55
C VAL A 267 -8.63 9.92 -10.67
N PHE A 268 -9.43 10.51 -9.78
CA PHE A 268 -10.28 9.78 -8.83
C PHE A 268 -9.51 8.87 -7.87
N ASP A 269 -8.40 9.36 -7.32
CA ASP A 269 -7.49 8.65 -6.43
C ASP A 269 -7.48 9.14 -4.98
N ASP A 270 -8.33 10.12 -4.63
CA ASP A 270 -8.36 10.74 -3.29
C ASP A 270 -8.69 9.73 -2.16
N GLY A 271 -9.68 8.86 -2.41
CA GLY A 271 -10.03 7.76 -1.51
C GLY A 271 -8.93 6.70 -1.41
N PRO A 272 -8.40 6.17 -2.54
CA PRO A 272 -7.22 5.31 -2.54
C PRO A 272 -6.01 5.88 -1.79
N ASP A 273 -5.76 7.18 -1.88
CA ASP A 273 -4.69 7.83 -1.14
C ASP A 273 -4.95 7.84 0.36
N CYS A 274 -6.18 8.13 0.80
CA CYS A 274 -6.56 7.95 2.21
C CYS A 274 -6.35 6.51 2.69
N VAL A 275 -6.69 5.51 1.89
CA VAL A 275 -6.48 4.08 2.22
C VAL A 275 -4.99 3.76 2.31
N ARG A 276 -4.19 4.31 1.41
CA ARG A 276 -2.73 4.17 1.40
C ARG A 276 -2.12 4.76 2.66
N TYR A 277 -2.49 6.00 3.00
CA TYR A 277 -2.12 6.64 4.26
C TYR A 277 -2.55 5.80 5.47
N ALA A 278 -3.74 5.21 5.43
CA ALA A 278 -4.25 4.34 6.50
C ALA A 278 -3.43 3.05 6.72
N CYS A 279 -2.92 2.48 5.63
CA CYS A 279 -2.17 1.24 5.67
C CYS A 279 -0.69 1.46 5.98
N GLN A 280 -0.13 2.55 5.46
CA GLN A 280 1.30 2.82 5.50
C GLN A 280 1.73 3.66 6.70
N SER A 281 0.92 4.62 7.12
CA SER A 281 1.25 5.44 8.28
C SER A 281 1.30 4.58 9.54
N TYR A 282 2.04 5.03 10.55
CA TYR A 282 2.27 4.36 11.84
C TYR A 282 1.01 4.25 12.73
N LEU A 283 -0.16 4.23 12.11
CA LEU A 283 -1.45 4.04 12.72
C LEU A 283 -1.44 2.74 13.55
N GLY A 284 -1.69 2.90 14.85
CA GLY A 284 -1.70 1.79 15.81
C GLY A 284 -0.33 1.34 16.31
N PHE A 285 0.81 1.94 15.94
CA PHE A 285 2.10 1.66 16.58
C PHE A 285 2.29 2.38 17.91
N ARG A 286 1.51 3.45 18.17
CA ARG A 286 1.38 4.03 19.50
C ARG A 286 0.47 3.13 20.32
N ASP A 287 1.06 2.13 20.98
CA ASP A 287 0.40 1.48 22.09
C ASP A 287 0.13 2.57 23.13
N THR A 288 -1.14 2.87 23.39
CA THR A 288 -1.56 3.91 24.34
C THR A 288 -1.14 3.58 25.77
N SER A 289 -0.69 2.35 26.03
CA SER A 289 -0.07 1.96 27.31
C SER A 289 1.42 2.34 27.40
N THR A 290 2.12 2.54 26.28
CA THR A 290 3.50 3.04 26.26
C THR A 290 3.50 4.56 26.24
N LYS A 291 3.72 5.17 27.41
CA LYS A 291 3.96 6.60 27.57
C LYS A 291 5.04 7.11 26.58
N ASN A 292 4.74 8.21 25.89
CA ASN A 292 5.68 9.14 25.27
C ASN A 292 6.86 8.53 24.48
N LEU A 293 6.60 7.62 23.54
CA LEU A 293 7.61 7.31 22.52
C LEU A 293 7.71 8.50 21.56
N THR A 294 8.90 9.10 21.51
CA THR A 294 9.22 10.13 20.54
C THR A 294 9.30 9.54 19.13
N ILE A 295 9.28 10.39 18.09
CA ILE A 295 9.54 9.94 16.71
C ILE A 295 10.87 9.17 16.62
N LEU A 296 11.89 9.57 17.38
CA LEU A 296 13.17 8.88 17.41
C LEU A 296 13.07 7.47 18.00
N ASP A 297 12.25 7.28 19.03
CA ASP A 297 12.00 5.95 19.60
C ASP A 297 11.27 5.04 18.61
N ILE A 298 10.31 5.59 17.86
CA ILE A 298 9.61 4.87 16.79
C ILE A 298 10.59 4.46 15.67
N MET A 299 11.44 5.40 15.22
CA MET A 299 12.45 5.12 14.19
C MET A 299 13.45 4.05 14.65
N ARG A 300 13.86 4.09 15.92
CA ARG A 300 14.74 3.08 16.52
C ARG A 300 14.07 1.71 16.57
N LEU A 301 12.81 1.62 17.03
CA LEU A 301 12.05 0.37 17.04
C LEU A 301 11.90 -0.22 15.62
N HIS A 302 11.76 0.64 14.60
CA HIS A 302 11.74 0.22 13.20
C HIS A 302 13.07 -0.36 12.72
N GLN A 303 14.19 0.27 13.07
CA GLN A 303 15.51 -0.26 12.76
C GLN A 303 15.71 -1.63 13.43
N GLU A 304 15.35 -1.74 14.71
CA GLU A 304 15.43 -3.00 15.45
C GLU A 304 14.54 -4.11 14.85
N GLN A 305 13.35 -3.78 14.35
CA GLN A 305 12.49 -4.74 13.65
C GLN A 305 13.04 -5.17 12.30
N ARG A 306 13.57 -4.24 11.49
CA ARG A 306 14.23 -4.58 10.21
C ARG A 306 15.42 -5.51 10.45
N ASP A 307 16.21 -5.24 11.48
CA ASP A 307 17.34 -6.09 11.85
C ASP A 307 16.86 -7.49 12.29
N ARG A 308 15.78 -7.57 13.08
CA ARG A 308 15.17 -8.87 13.47
C ARG A 308 14.63 -9.65 12.27
N GLN A 309 13.93 -8.98 11.34
CA GLN A 309 13.42 -9.62 10.12
C GLN A 309 14.57 -10.11 9.24
N GLY A 310 15.63 -9.31 9.08
CA GLY A 310 16.84 -9.72 8.36
C GLY A 310 17.55 -10.92 9.02
N ILE A 311 17.56 -10.99 10.36
CA ILE A 311 18.07 -12.16 11.10
C ILE A 311 17.17 -13.39 10.89
N ALA A 312 15.84 -13.23 10.93
CA ALA A 312 14.89 -14.32 10.71
C ALA A 312 14.98 -14.87 9.28
N GLU A 313 15.07 -14.01 8.26
CA GLU A 313 15.35 -14.43 6.89
C GLU A 313 16.69 -15.14 6.77
N LYS A 314 17.76 -14.63 7.39
CA LYS A 314 19.06 -15.30 7.42
C LYS A 314 18.99 -16.69 8.08
N ARG A 315 18.20 -16.84 9.14
CA ARG A 315 17.97 -18.13 9.81
C ARG A 315 17.18 -19.10 8.93
N LEU A 316 16.12 -18.62 8.27
CA LEU A 316 15.39 -19.39 7.26
C LEU A 316 16.33 -19.84 6.14
N ARG A 317 17.16 -18.94 5.59
CA ARG A 317 18.17 -19.28 4.57
C ARG A 317 19.16 -20.34 5.05
N ARG A 318 19.58 -20.31 6.32
CA ARG A 318 20.47 -21.33 6.90
C ARG A 318 19.78 -22.66 7.20
N ALA A 319 18.47 -22.67 7.47
CA ALA A 319 17.71 -23.89 7.72
C ALA A 319 17.39 -24.66 6.43
N TYR A 320 17.48 -24.00 5.28
CA TYR A 320 17.25 -24.56 3.95
C TYR A 320 18.53 -24.69 3.10
N ALA A 321 19.71 -24.40 3.68
CA ALA A 321 21.02 -24.64 3.10
C ALA A 321 21.65 -25.88 3.73
#